data_AF-V4ADK0-F1
#
_entry.id   AF-V4ADK0-F1
#
_cell.length_a   1.000
_cell.length_b   1.000
_cell.length_c   1.000
_cell.angle_alpha   90.00
_cell.angle_beta   90.00
_cell.angle_gamma   90.00
#
_symmetry.space_group_name_H-M   'P 1'
#
loop_
_entity.id
_entity.type
_entity.pdbx_description
1 polymer ?
#
loop_
_entity_poly.entity_id
_entity_poly.type
_entity_poly.pdbx_seq_one_letter_code
_entity_poly.pdbx_strand_id
1 'polypeptide(L)' 'IILFTVHASQFSDPHCDSGRSAITHLFEWKWSDVAKECERFLGPYGYCGVQ' A
#
# COMPACT_ATOMS: atom_id res chain seq x y z
N ILE A 1 -26.87 5.20 -27.03
CA ILE A 1 -26.51 5.10 -25.60
C ILE A 1 -25.18 4.35 -25.55
N ILE A 2 -24.06 5.07 -25.58
CA ILE A 2 -22.72 4.45 -25.55
C ILE A 2 -22.30 4.38 -24.09
N LEU A 3 -22.17 3.17 -23.56
CA LEU A 3 -21.61 2.92 -22.24
C LEU A 3 -20.09 3.07 -22.34
N PHE A 4 -19.56 4.20 -21.89
CA PHE A 4 -18.12 4.36 -21.69
C PHE A 4 -17.72 3.58 -20.44
N THR A 5 -17.15 2.38 -20.61
CA THR A 5 -16.49 1.67 -19.53
C THR A 5 -15.16 2.36 -19.23
N VAL A 6 -15.09 3.02 -18.07
CA VAL A 6 -13.84 3.60 -17.55
C VAL A 6 -12.86 2.44 -17.31
N HIS A 7 -11.82 2.33 -18.12
CA HIS A 7 -10.73 1.38 -17.88
C HIS A 7 -9.79 2.00 -16.85
N ALA A 8 -9.64 1.38 -15.68
CA ALA A 8 -8.58 1.72 -14.75
C ALA A 8 -7.22 1.58 -15.45
N SER A 9 -6.29 2.50 -15.22
CA SER A 9 -4.96 2.42 -15.83
C SER A 9 -4.22 1.21 -15.25
N GLN A 10 -3.43 0.51 -16.08
CA GLN A 10 -2.66 -0.67 -15.65
C GLN A 10 -1.77 -0.42 -14.42
N PHE A 11 -1.44 0.84 -14.15
CA PHE A 11 -0.54 1.25 -13.08
C PHE A 11 -1.27 1.90 -11.89
N SER A 12 -2.60 1.77 -11.82
CA SER A 12 -3.41 2.37 -10.75
C SER A 12 -3.79 1.40 -9.63
N ASP A 13 -3.54 0.09 -9.78
CA ASP A 13 -3.79 -0.91 -8.74
C ASP A 13 -2.58 -1.04 -7.79
N PRO A 14 -2.72 -0.64 -6.50
CA PRO A 14 -1.65 -0.77 -5.51
C PRO A 14 -1.47 -2.19 -4.97
N HIS A 15 -2.33 -3.16 -5.34
CA HIS A 15 -2.27 -4.56 -4.89
C HIS A 15 -2.30 -4.74 -3.36
N CYS A 16 -3.14 -3.96 -2.67
CA CYS A 16 -3.34 -4.06 -1.23
C CYS A 16 -4.22 -5.27 -0.84
N ASP A 17 -3.92 -5.92 0.29
CA ASP A 17 -4.87 -6.86 0.89
C ASP A 17 -6.17 -6.16 1.30
N SER A 18 -7.25 -6.95 1.42
CA SER A 18 -8.56 -6.46 1.84
C SER A 18 -8.51 -5.72 3.18
N GLY A 19 -9.08 -4.51 3.22
CA GLY A 19 -9.12 -3.68 4.43
C GLY A 19 -7.86 -2.83 4.65
N ARG A 20 -6.88 -2.86 3.73
CA ARG A 20 -5.68 -2.01 3.76
C ARG A 20 -5.72 -0.99 2.63
N SER A 21 -5.40 0.27 2.93
CA SER A 21 -5.38 1.34 1.92
C SER A 21 -4.25 2.36 2.10
N ALA A 22 -3.64 2.43 3.28
CA ALA A 22 -2.60 3.41 3.57
C ALA A 22 -1.21 2.91 3.16
N ILE A 23 -0.48 3.72 2.39
CA ILE A 23 0.96 3.55 2.15
C ILE A 23 1.67 4.66 2.91
N THR A 24 2.67 4.30 3.73
CA THR A 24 3.42 5.27 4.54
C THR A 24 4.79 5.51 3.94
N HIS A 25 5.28 6.74 3.98
CA HIS A 25 6.62 7.08 3.53
C HIS A 25 7.58 7.08 4.74
N LEU A 26 8.49 6.10 4.81
CA LEU A 26 9.47 5.99 5.90
C LEU A 26 10.80 6.62 5.47
N PHE A 27 10.81 7.94 5.38
CA PHE A 27 11.91 8.70 4.78
C PHE A 27 13.21 8.46 5.55
N GLU A 28 14.26 8.03 4.82
CA GLU A 28 15.60 7.76 5.37
C GLU A 28 15.66 6.66 6.44
N TRP A 29 14.65 5.76 6.51
CA TRP A 29 14.70 4.61 7.41
C TRP A 29 15.66 3.53 6.91
N LYS A 30 16.32 2.85 7.85
CA LYS A 30 17.13 1.66 7.54
C LYS A 30 16.22 0.47 7.27
N TRP A 31 16.59 -0.37 6.31
CA TRP A 31 15.82 -1.57 5.96
C TRP A 31 15.54 -2.52 7.14
N SER A 32 16.49 -2.68 8.06
CA SER A 32 16.30 -3.50 9.27
C SER A 32 15.20 -2.96 10.19
N ASP A 33 14.99 -1.65 10.20
CA ASP A 33 13.97 -1.00 11.02
C ASP A 33 12.62 -1.04 10.31
N VAL A 34 12.59 -0.91 8.97
CA VAL A 34 11.39 -1.12 8.15
C VAL A 34 10.84 -2.54 8.34
N ALA A 35 11.69 -3.57 8.29
CA ALA A 35 11.26 -4.96 8.48
C ALA A 35 10.60 -5.18 9.85
N LYS A 36 11.22 -4.65 10.91
CA LYS A 36 10.65 -4.72 12.27
C LYS A 36 9.34 -3.93 12.37
N GLU A 37 9.24 -2.79 11.69
CA GLU A 37 8.05 -1.95 11.67
C GLU A 37 6.87 -2.60 10.96
N CYS A 38 7.14 -3.33 9.86
CA CYS A 38 6.16 -4.16 9.18
C CYS A 38 5.51 -5.17 10.13
N GLU A 39 6.29 -5.85 10.96
CA GLU A 39 5.80 -6.89 11.87
C GLU A 39 5.13 -6.32 13.12
N ARG A 40 5.74 -5.33 13.78
CA ARG A 40 5.26 -4.83 15.08
C ARG A 40 4.12 -3.83 14.98
N PHE A 41 3.95 -3.15 13.84
CA PHE A 41 2.98 -2.08 13.69
C PHE A 41 2.23 -2.14 12.34
N LEU A 42 2.89 -1.90 11.21
CA LEU A 42 2.20 -1.67 9.93
C LEU A 42 1.31 -2.86 9.52
N GLY A 43 1.80 -4.08 9.73
CA GLY A 43 1.05 -5.32 9.53
C GLY A 43 -0.22 -5.37 10.38
N PRO A 44 -0.11 -5.40 11.73
CA PRO A 44 -1.26 -5.44 12.63
C PRO A 44 -2.25 -4.26 12.49
N TYR A 45 -1.78 -3.06 12.12
CA TYR A 45 -2.60 -1.85 12.00
C TYR A 45 -3.12 -1.57 10.59
N GLY A 46 -2.97 -2.51 9.64
CA GLY A 46 -3.69 -2.45 8.35
C GLY A 46 -3.08 -1.52 7.30
N TYR A 47 -1.79 -1.22 7.37
CA TYR A 47 -1.10 -0.49 6.30
C TYR A 47 -0.87 -1.42 5.09
N CYS A 48 -1.05 -0.88 3.89
CA CYS A 48 -0.88 -1.59 2.63
C CYS A 48 0.59 -1.71 2.21
N GLY A 49 1.40 -0.69 2.45
CA GLY A 49 2.79 -0.69 2.02
C GLY A 49 3.62 0.45 2.57
N VAL A 50 4.89 0.49 2.13
CA VAL A 50 5.88 1.49 2.52
C VAL A 50 6.50 2.09 1.25
N GLN A 51 6.73 3.40 1.25
CA GLN A 51 7.57 4.14 0.29
C GLN A 51 8.90 4.52 0.94
#